data_AF-A0A535QVY7-F1
#
_entry.id   AF-A0A535QVY7-F1
#
_cell.length_a   1.000
_cell.length_b   1.000
_cell.length_c   1.000
_cell.angle_alpha   90.00
_cell.angle_beta   90.00
_cell.angle_gamma   90.00
#
_symmetry.space_group_name_H-M   'P 1'
#
loop_
_entity.id
_entity.type
_entity.pdbx_description
1 polymer ?
#
loop_
_entity_poly.entity_id
_entity_poly.type
_entity_poly.pdbx_seq_one_letter_code
_entity_poly.pdbx_strand_id
1 'polypeptide(L)'
;MSLGPVVVLAGGVGAARFLRGLVRVVAPEEIVVIGNTGDDMWWHGLYIAPDLDTVTYWLAAVADEVRGWGIRGDTFKAQAALAGLTEVSWFQLGDRDLATHLYR
;
A
#
# COMPACT_ATOMS: atom_id res chain seq x y z
N MET A 1 -25.45 13.05 20.41
CA MET A 1 -24.07 12.79 20.86
C MET A 1 -23.29 12.39 19.63
N SER A 2 -22.20 13.10 19.29
CA SER A 2 -21.26 12.59 18.29
C SER A 2 -20.61 11.36 18.91
N LEU A 3 -20.91 10.18 18.36
CA LEU A 3 -20.09 9.00 18.59
C LEU A 3 -18.73 9.37 17.98
N GLY A 4 -17.65 9.33 18.77
CA GLY A 4 -16.31 9.72 18.29
C GLY A 4 -15.89 8.96 17.02
N PRO A 5 -14.72 9.31 16.45
CA PRO A 5 -14.28 8.75 15.17
C PRO A 5 -14.21 7.22 15.21
N VAL A 6 -14.49 6.58 14.07
CA VAL A 6 -14.33 5.15 13.90
C VAL A 6 -12.84 4.86 13.68
N VAL A 7 -12.20 4.24 14.67
CA VAL A 7 -10.77 3.89 14.60
C VAL A 7 -10.60 2.47 14.09
N VAL A 8 -9.77 2.29 13.06
CA VAL A 8 -9.47 1.00 12.43
C VAL A 8 -7.99 0.71 12.55
N LEU A 9 -7.64 -0.42 13.17
CA LEU A 9 -6.29 -0.99 13.08
C LEU A 9 -6.19 -1.71 11.73
N ALA A 10 -5.23 -1.32 10.88
CA ALA A 10 -5.17 -1.78 9.51
C ALA A 10 -3.79 -2.30 9.13
N GLY A 11 -3.77 -3.48 8.49
CA GLY A 11 -2.59 -4.06 7.87
C GLY A 11 -3.01 -4.97 6.71
N GLY A 12 -2.23 -4.93 5.63
CA GLY A 12 -2.40 -5.73 4.44
C GLY A 12 -3.69 -5.50 3.64
N VAL A 13 -3.86 -6.36 2.65
CA VAL A 13 -4.97 -6.33 1.68
C VAL A 13 -6.33 -6.53 2.36
N GLY A 14 -6.39 -7.34 3.42
CA GLY A 14 -7.63 -7.59 4.17
C GLY A 14 -8.22 -6.33 4.77
N ALA A 15 -7.39 -5.55 5.48
CA ALA A 15 -7.81 -4.28 6.06
C ALA A 15 -8.16 -3.25 4.97
N ALA A 16 -7.38 -3.21 3.88
CA ALA A 16 -7.65 -2.33 2.75
C ALA A 16 -9.02 -2.60 2.09
N ARG A 17 -9.38 -3.88 1.92
CA ARG A 17 -10.71 -4.29 1.42
C ARG A 17 -11.84 -3.94 2.40
N PHE A 18 -11.60 -4.13 3.71
CA PHE A 18 -12.53 -3.70 4.75
C PHE A 18 -12.79 -2.20 4.69
N LEU A 19 -11.72 -1.38 4.66
CA LEU A 19 -11.80 0.08 4.58
C LEU A 19 -12.54 0.57 3.33
N ARG A 20 -12.33 -0.07 2.17
CA ARG A 20 -13.09 0.23 0.93
C ARG A 20 -14.60 -0.02 1.07
N GLY A 21 -15.00 -0.96 1.92
CA GLY A 21 -16.40 -1.17 2.30
C GLY A 21 -16.87 -0.13 3.30
N LEU A 22 -16.06 0.15 4.33
CA LEU A 22 -16.39 1.06 5.42
C LEU A 22 -16.69 2.48 4.93
N VAL A 23 -15.89 3.01 4.00
CA VAL A 23 -16.10 4.37 3.42
C VAL A 23 -17.43 4.52 2.66
N ARG A 24 -18.16 3.43 2.42
CA ARG A 24 -19.50 3.48 1.80
C ARG A 24 -20.62 3.72 2.82
N VAL A 25 -20.33 3.54 4.11
CA VAL A 25 -21.32 3.59 5.19
C VAL A 25 -20.91 4.52 6.34
N VAL A 26 -19.64 4.92 6.40
CA VAL A 26 -19.09 5.94 7.31
C VAL A 26 -18.39 7.00 6.47
N ALA A 27 -18.59 8.28 6.81
CA ALA A 27 -17.93 9.37 6.11
C ALA A 27 -16.40 9.25 6.26
N PRO A 28 -15.60 9.40 5.19
CA PRO A 28 -14.16 9.22 5.26
C PRO A 28 -13.47 10.09 6.33
N GLU A 29 -14.00 11.28 6.60
CA GLU A 29 -13.47 12.24 7.58
C GLU A 29 -13.68 11.78 9.04
N GLU A 30 -14.57 10.81 9.25
CA GLU A 30 -14.86 10.21 10.55
C GLU A 30 -14.07 8.91 10.79
N ILE A 31 -13.25 8.48 9.82
CA ILE A 31 -12.45 7.25 9.92
C ILE A 31 -11.00 7.62 10.23
N VAL A 32 -10.45 7.02 11.28
CA VAL A 32 -9.03 7.10 11.61
C VAL A 32 -8.39 5.73 11.42
N VAL A 33 -7.38 5.66 10.56
CA VAL A 33 -6.61 4.44 10.32
C VAL A 33 -5.33 4.48 11.12
N ILE A 34 -5.10 3.44 11.93
CA ILE A 34 -3.81 3.16 12.58
C ILE A 34 -3.19 2.01 11.80
N GLY A 35 -2.17 2.31 10.99
CA GLY A 35 -1.53 1.34 10.13
C GLY A 35 -0.47 0.49 10.83
N ASN A 36 -0.35 -0.77 10.43
CA ASN A 36 0.76 -1.63 10.77
C ASN A 36 2.05 -1.14 10.11
N THR A 37 3.13 -1.08 10.88
CA THR A 37 4.49 -0.75 10.42
C THR A 37 5.47 -1.91 10.63
N GLY A 38 4.97 -3.09 11.02
CA GLY A 38 5.81 -4.27 11.29
C GLY A 38 6.52 -4.80 10.05
N ASP A 39 5.99 -4.47 8.87
CA ASP A 39 6.53 -4.88 7.57
C ASP A 39 7.33 -3.74 6.90
N ASP A 40 7.51 -2.61 7.57
CA ASP A 40 8.29 -1.49 7.03
C ASP A 40 9.77 -1.86 6.93
N MET A 41 10.43 -1.44 5.85
CA MET A 41 11.84 -1.78 5.62
C MET A 41 12.56 -0.77 4.73
N TRP A 42 13.88 -0.78 4.83
CA TRP A 42 14.75 -0.13 3.85
C TRP A 42 15.18 -1.13 2.78
N TRP A 43 14.92 -0.80 1.52
CA TRP A 43 15.23 -1.65 0.37
C TRP A 43 15.86 -0.80 -0.74
N HIS A 44 17.09 -1.14 -1.15
CA HIS A 44 17.88 -0.37 -2.12
C HIS A 44 17.93 1.16 -1.84
N GLY A 45 17.98 1.55 -0.56
CA GLY A 45 18.03 2.96 -0.15
C GLY A 45 16.68 3.68 -0.15
N LEU A 46 15.59 2.96 -0.42
CA LEU A 46 14.21 3.48 -0.36
C LEU A 46 13.51 2.95 0.88
N TYR A 47 12.66 3.78 1.50
CA TYR A 47 11.79 3.36 2.59
C TYR A 47 10.49 2.79 2.04
N ILE A 48 10.19 1.53 2.35
CA ILE A 48 8.99 0.82 1.91
C ILE A 48 8.09 0.58 3.13
N ALA A 49 6.80 0.89 3.00
CA ALA A 49 5.79 0.70 4.03
C ALA A 49 4.58 -0.07 3.45
N PRO A 50 4.69 -1.41 3.28
CA PRO A 50 3.80 -2.20 2.43
C PRO A 50 2.32 -2.08 2.80
N ASP A 51 2.02 -2.06 4.10
CA ASP A 51 0.65 -2.03 4.60
C ASP A 51 -0.01 -0.66 4.43
N LEU A 52 0.74 0.41 4.72
CA LEU A 52 0.30 1.78 4.47
C LEU A 52 0.09 2.04 2.98
N ASP A 53 1.01 1.57 2.14
CA ASP A 53 0.92 1.68 0.69
C ASP A 53 -0.28 0.90 0.14
N THR A 54 -0.49 -0.33 0.63
CA THR A 54 -1.66 -1.13 0.27
C THR A 54 -2.96 -0.42 0.64
N VAL A 55 -3.12 0.04 1.88
CA VAL A 55 -4.34 0.78 2.29
C VAL A 55 -4.56 2.01 1.41
N THR A 56 -3.50 2.77 1.14
CA THR A 56 -3.54 3.97 0.30
C THR A 56 -4.02 3.65 -1.11
N TYR A 57 -3.43 2.64 -1.77
CA TYR A 57 -3.77 2.31 -3.16
C TYR A 57 -5.19 1.77 -3.33
N TRP A 58 -5.68 1.00 -2.36
CA TRP A 58 -7.04 0.47 -2.39
C TRP A 58 -8.08 1.58 -2.17
N LEU A 59 -7.83 2.51 -1.24
CA LEU A 59 -8.72 3.65 -1.00
C LEU A 59 -8.70 4.67 -2.15
N ALA A 60 -7.53 4.88 -2.77
CA ALA A 60 -7.39 5.71 -3.98
C ALA A 60 -7.94 5.03 -5.25
N ALA A 61 -8.48 3.81 -5.15
CA ALA A 61 -8.99 3.02 -6.26
C ALA A 61 -7.97 2.74 -7.38
N VAL A 62 -6.67 2.76 -7.06
CA VAL A 62 -5.58 2.46 -8.00
C VAL A 62 -4.96 1.08 -7.82
N ALA A 63 -5.32 0.35 -6.76
CA ALA A 63 -4.81 -1.01 -6.52
C ALA A 63 -5.11 -1.99 -7.69
N ASP A 64 -4.19 -2.93 -7.91
CA ASP A 64 -4.38 -4.06 -8.82
C ASP A 64 -5.19 -5.16 -8.14
N GLU A 65 -6.50 -5.14 -8.37
CA GLU A 65 -7.43 -6.12 -7.78
C GLU A 65 -7.28 -7.53 -8.38
N VAL A 66 -6.72 -7.65 -9.60
CA VAL A 66 -6.54 -8.95 -10.28
C VAL A 66 -5.29 -9.64 -9.73
N ARG A 67 -4.19 -8.90 -9.62
CA ARG A 67 -2.95 -9.38 -8.99
C ARG A 67 -3.09 -9.54 -7.48
N GLY A 68 -3.96 -8.74 -6.87
CA GLY A 68 -4.25 -8.72 -5.44
C GLY A 68 -3.34 -7.80 -4.62
N TRP A 69 -2.32 -7.19 -5.22
CA TRP A 69 -1.36 -6.28 -4.58
C TRP A 69 -0.74 -5.32 -5.59
N GLY A 70 -0.15 -4.22 -5.11
CA GLY A 70 0.47 -3.19 -5.94
C GLY A 70 -0.54 -2.36 -6.74
N ILE A 71 -0.04 -1.61 -7.72
CA ILE A 71 -0.82 -0.65 -8.52
C ILE A 71 -1.30 -1.29 -9.83
N ARG A 72 -2.55 -1.01 -10.23
CA ARG A 72 -3.13 -1.50 -11.48
C ARG A 72 -2.39 -0.97 -12.69
N GLY A 73 -2.01 -1.89 -13.58
CA GLY A 73 -1.27 -1.57 -14.80
C GLY A 73 0.18 -1.16 -14.55
N ASP A 74 0.72 -1.52 -13.39
CA ASP A 74 2.14 -1.32 -13.10
C ASP A 74 3.01 -2.31 -13.87
N THR A 75 4.22 -1.88 -14.20
CA THR A 75 5.27 -2.66 -14.86
C THR A 75 6.44 -2.90 -13.90
N PHE A 76 7.35 -3.83 -14.22
CA PHE A 76 8.48 -4.19 -13.36
C PHE A 76 9.81 -4.06 -14.10
N LYS A 77 9.94 -3.05 -14.97
CA LYS A 77 11.11 -2.92 -15.84
C LYS A 77 12.35 -2.51 -15.05
N ALA A 78 12.20 -1.58 -14.11
CA ALA A 78 13.29 -1.15 -13.25
C ALA A 78 13.80 -2.34 -12.41
N GLN A 79 12.88 -3.13 -11.85
CA GLN A 79 13.24 -4.31 -11.09
C GLN A 79 13.93 -5.38 -11.94
N ALA A 80 13.44 -5.65 -13.15
CA ALA A 80 14.08 -6.59 -14.06
C ALA A 80 15.51 -6.17 -14.43
N ALA A 81 15.76 -4.86 -14.61
CA ALA A 81 17.10 -4.35 -14.84
C ALA A 81 17.97 -4.46 -13.57
N LEU A 82 17.40 -4.17 -12.39
CA LEU A 82 18.10 -4.24 -11.10
C LEU A 82 18.51 -5.67 -10.73
N ALA A 83 17.75 -6.68 -11.16
CA ALA A 83 18.11 -8.08 -10.97
C ALA A 83 19.42 -8.48 -11.68
N GLY A 84 19.86 -7.73 -12.70
CA GLY A 84 21.18 -7.91 -13.31
C GLY A 84 22.33 -7.27 -12.52
N LEU A 85 22.02 -6.45 -11.51
CA LEU A 85 22.97 -5.67 -10.72
C LEU A 85 23.03 -6.11 -9.25
N THR A 86 22.08 -6.94 -8.80
CA THR A 86 21.92 -7.31 -7.38
C THR A 86 21.48 -8.77 -7.25
N GLU A 87 21.81 -9.41 -6.12
CA GLU A 87 21.50 -10.82 -5.86
C GLU A 87 20.18 -11.04 -5.10
N VAL A 88 19.41 -9.98 -4.80
CA VAL A 88 18.26 -10.05 -3.88
C VAL A 88 16.95 -9.75 -4.62
N SER A 89 16.00 -10.70 -4.62
CA SER A 89 14.75 -10.58 -5.40
C SER A 89 13.47 -11.03 -4.68
N TRP A 90 13.47 -11.08 -3.34
CA TRP A 90 12.30 -11.56 -2.60
C TRP A 90 11.12 -10.57 -2.60
N PHE A 91 11.40 -9.25 -2.71
CA PHE A 91 10.37 -8.21 -2.75
C PHE A 91 10.18 -7.69 -4.19
N GLN A 92 8.94 -7.51 -4.62
CA GLN A 92 8.61 -7.00 -5.97
C GLN A 92 8.11 -5.56 -5.88
N LEU A 93 8.66 -4.69 -6.73
CA LEU A 93 8.43 -3.25 -6.68
C LEU A 93 8.20 -2.75 -8.11
N GLY A 94 6.99 -2.27 -8.35
CA GLY A 94 6.59 -1.81 -9.68
C GLY A 94 7.10 -0.41 -10.00
N ASP A 95 7.14 -0.06 -11.28
CA ASP A 95 7.68 1.20 -11.77
C ASP A 95 6.84 2.41 -11.30
N ARG A 96 5.52 2.24 -11.12
CA ARG A 96 4.64 3.25 -10.51
C ARG A 96 4.76 3.26 -9.00
N ASP A 97 4.85 2.09 -8.38
CA ASP A 97 5.06 1.93 -6.93
C ASP A 97 6.34 2.64 -6.47
N LEU A 98 7.40 2.58 -7.28
CA LEU A 98 8.65 3.29 -7.08
C LEU A 98 8.47 4.80 -6.86
N ALA A 99 7.49 5.43 -7.53
CA ALA A 99 7.22 6.85 -7.36
C ALA A 99 6.77 7.18 -5.92
N THR A 100 5.99 6.30 -5.29
CA THR A 100 5.57 6.47 -3.89
C THR A 100 6.77 6.43 -2.95
N HIS A 101 7.70 5.50 -3.18
CA HIS A 101 8.89 5.33 -2.33
C HIS A 101 9.95 6.42 -2.55
N LEU A 102 10.04 6.98 -3.77
CA LEU A 102 10.91 8.11 -4.06
C LEU A 102 10.39 9.43 -3.48
N TYR A 103 9.07 9.59 -3.42
CA TYR A 103 8.44 10.80 -2.88
C TYR A 103 8.54 10.89 -1.35
N ARG A 104 8.45 9.74 -0.68
CA ARG A 104 8.48 9.63 0.78
C ARG A 104 9.86 9.96 1.36
#